data_AF-A0A1F3T5Y2-F1
#
_entry.id   AF-A0A1F3T5Y2-F1
#
_cell.length_a   1.000
_cell.length_b   1.000
_cell.length_c   1.000
_cell.angle_alpha   90.00
_cell.angle_beta   90.00
_cell.angle_gamma   90.00
#
_symmetry.space_group_name_H-M   'P 1'
#
loop_
_entity.id
_entity.type
_entity.pdbx_description
1 polymer ?
#
loop_
_entity_poly.entity_id
_entity_poly.type
_entity_poly.pdbx_seq_one_letter_code
_entity_poly.pdbx_strand_id
1 'polypeptide(L)'
;MKINTTRFGILEVEKKDIITFKDGILGFENLKRFFVVDPGDQTLILWLQSTEDKAVAFPIIEPKIFDPNYTVKLLPAELNSISLDNLQDACIYTVLTIPKQVTEMSANLKAPVVINNRTKIARQIVLQDNKLEVRRPMYADLKKYIVNYSSDDSKRTRTRVEAVDVSSDYHEITITEEKVVDHENAELEA
;
A
#
# COMPACT_ATOMS: atom_id res chain seq x y z
N MET A 1 -25.02 1.14 4.65
CA MET A 1 -25.63 0.21 3.68
C MET A 1 -24.75 -1.03 3.60
N LYS A 2 -25.34 -2.23 3.46
CA LYS A 2 -24.57 -3.47 3.40
C LYS A 2 -24.21 -3.79 1.94
N ILE A 3 -22.93 -4.02 1.67
CA ILE A 3 -22.42 -4.37 0.35
C ILE A 3 -21.70 -5.71 0.45
N ASN A 4 -22.13 -6.67 -0.37
CA ASN A 4 -21.45 -7.96 -0.47
C ASN A 4 -20.28 -7.83 -1.45
N THR A 5 -19.08 -8.24 -1.04
CA THR A 5 -17.86 -8.18 -1.83
C THR A 5 -17.20 -9.55 -1.88
N THR A 6 -16.48 -9.84 -2.97
CA THR A 6 -15.79 -11.12 -3.12
C THR A 6 -14.56 -11.22 -2.21
N ARG A 7 -13.90 -10.09 -1.92
CA ARG A 7 -12.61 -10.05 -1.22
C ARG A 7 -12.71 -9.82 0.28
N PHE A 8 -13.70 -9.04 0.71
CA PHE A 8 -13.79 -8.52 2.08
C PHE A 8 -15.09 -8.96 2.78
N GLY A 9 -15.83 -9.88 2.18
CA GLY A 9 -17.14 -10.31 2.68
C GLY A 9 -18.16 -9.16 2.63
N ILE A 10 -19.00 -9.08 3.65
CA ILE A 10 -20.04 -8.06 3.75
C ILE A 10 -19.48 -6.84 4.48
N LEU A 11 -19.47 -5.70 3.80
CA LEU A 11 -19.04 -4.42 4.36
C LEU A 11 -20.23 -3.50 4.63
N GLU A 12 -20.14 -2.75 5.72
CA GLU A 12 -21.08 -1.67 6.03
C GLU A 12 -20.48 -0.34 5.60
N VAL A 13 -21.13 0.33 4.66
CA VAL A 13 -20.64 1.56 4.01
C VAL A 13 -21.63 2.70 4.22
N GLU A 14 -21.18 3.86 4.66
CA GLU A 14 -22.06 5.03 4.74
C GLU A 14 -22.26 5.66 3.36
N LYS A 15 -23.46 6.21 3.10
CA LYS A 15 -23.76 6.85 1.81
C LYS A 15 -22.80 8.01 1.49
N LYS A 16 -22.28 8.69 2.52
CA LYS A 16 -21.34 9.81 2.39
C LYS A 16 -19.95 9.38 1.90
N ASP A 17 -19.62 8.09 2.03
CA ASP A 17 -18.33 7.53 1.63
C ASP A 17 -18.36 7.00 0.19
N ILE A 18 -19.54 7.00 -0.45
CA ILE A 18 -19.68 6.59 -1.84
C ILE A 18 -19.09 7.65 -2.77
N ILE A 19 -18.14 7.21 -3.58
CA ILE A 19 -17.48 7.97 -4.62
C ILE A 19 -18.20 7.72 -5.94
N THR A 20 -18.53 8.81 -6.65
CA THR A 20 -19.22 8.77 -7.94
C THR A 20 -18.27 9.07 -9.08
N PHE A 21 -18.06 8.09 -9.96
CA PHE A 21 -17.33 8.22 -11.22
C PHE A 21 -18.32 8.51 -12.35
N LYS A 22 -18.44 9.76 -12.80
CA LYS A 22 -19.42 10.15 -13.84
C LYS A 22 -19.25 9.32 -15.12
N ASP A 23 -18.00 9.11 -15.53
CA ASP A 23 -17.65 8.37 -16.75
C ASP A 23 -17.34 6.89 -16.45
N GLY A 24 -17.36 6.49 -15.19
CA GLY A 24 -16.85 5.19 -14.74
C GLY A 24 -15.32 5.17 -14.73
N ILE A 25 -14.76 3.96 -14.74
CA ILE A 25 -13.31 3.70 -14.83
C ILE A 25 -13.03 3.11 -16.22
N LEU A 26 -11.85 3.35 -16.80
CA LEU A 26 -11.51 2.84 -18.14
C LEU A 26 -11.66 1.30 -18.19
N GLY A 27 -12.44 0.81 -19.16
CA GLY A 27 -12.80 -0.61 -19.30
C GLY A 27 -13.94 -1.08 -18.39
N PHE A 28 -14.47 -0.20 -17.54
CA PHE A 28 -15.57 -0.43 -16.60
C PHE A 28 -16.52 0.77 -16.58
N GLU A 29 -16.84 1.31 -17.76
CA GLU A 29 -17.59 2.55 -17.92
C GLU A 29 -19.00 2.47 -17.32
N ASN A 30 -19.57 1.26 -17.19
CA ASN A 30 -20.89 1.04 -16.59
C ASN A 30 -20.88 1.09 -15.06
N LEU A 31 -19.72 0.96 -14.41
CA LEU A 31 -19.59 1.02 -12.96
C LEU A 31 -19.29 2.47 -12.55
N LYS A 32 -20.19 3.06 -11.78
CA LYS A 32 -20.20 4.49 -11.44
C LYS A 32 -20.04 4.75 -9.96
N ARG A 33 -20.28 3.77 -9.09
CA ARG A 33 -20.27 3.95 -7.63
C ARG A 33 -19.26 3.04 -6.96
N PHE A 34 -18.31 3.64 -6.26
CA PHE A 34 -17.22 2.97 -5.57
C PHE A 34 -17.07 3.49 -4.14
N PHE A 35 -16.29 2.80 -3.33
CA PHE A 35 -15.84 3.26 -2.02
C PHE A 35 -14.43 2.73 -1.76
N VAL A 36 -13.69 3.39 -0.87
CA VAL A 36 -12.35 2.97 -0.49
C VAL A 36 -12.43 1.99 0.67
N VAL A 37 -11.73 0.87 0.54
CA VAL A 37 -11.56 -0.15 1.59
C VAL A 37 -10.10 -0.16 1.98
N ASP A 38 -9.86 0.06 3.27
CA ASP A 38 -8.59 -0.30 3.90
C ASP A 38 -8.69 -1.77 4.33
N PRO A 39 -7.83 -2.66 3.81
CA PRO A 39 -7.85 -4.07 4.19
C PRO A 39 -7.45 -4.30 5.65
N GLY A 40 -6.93 -3.29 6.37
CA GLY A 40 -6.47 -3.41 7.75
C GLY A 40 -5.23 -4.28 7.91
N ASP A 41 -4.55 -4.57 6.80
CA ASP A 41 -3.25 -5.21 6.81
C ASP A 41 -2.14 -4.15 6.96
N GLN A 42 -0.89 -4.58 7.11
CA GLN A 42 0.25 -3.66 7.21
C GLN A 42 0.65 -3.06 5.85
N THR A 43 -0.13 -3.28 4.79
CA THR A 43 0.16 -2.71 3.48
C THR A 43 -0.35 -1.27 3.41
N LEU A 44 0.29 -0.48 2.55
CA LEU A 44 -0.16 0.89 2.23
C LEU A 44 -1.13 0.89 1.03
N ILE A 45 -1.60 -0.29 0.63
CA ILE A 45 -2.44 -0.49 -0.56
C ILE A 45 -3.90 -0.52 -0.11
N LEU A 46 -4.68 0.41 -0.62
CA LEU A 46 -6.11 0.47 -0.43
C LEU A 46 -6.82 -0.19 -1.62
N TRP A 47 -8.13 -0.39 -1.50
CA TRP A 47 -8.95 -0.95 -2.57
C TRP A 47 -10.10 -0.03 -2.92
N LEU A 48 -10.24 0.29 -4.20
CA LEU A 48 -11.40 0.98 -4.74
C LEU A 48 -12.44 -0.07 -5.15
N GLN A 49 -13.38 -0.37 -4.24
CA GLN A 49 -14.39 -1.42 -4.38
C GLN A 49 -15.66 -0.88 -5.03
N SER A 50 -16.18 -1.57 -6.05
CA SER A 50 -17.46 -1.23 -6.65
C SER A 50 -18.62 -1.57 -5.72
N THR A 51 -19.65 -0.72 -5.71
CA THR A 51 -20.95 -1.02 -5.07
C THR A 51 -21.90 -1.79 -5.99
N GLU A 52 -21.57 -1.86 -7.28
CA GLU A 52 -22.42 -2.37 -8.36
C GLU A 52 -22.00 -3.76 -8.81
N ASP A 53 -20.70 -4.09 -8.70
CA ASP A 53 -20.18 -5.42 -8.93
C ASP A 53 -19.28 -5.88 -7.76
N LYS A 54 -19.70 -6.94 -7.08
CA LYS A 54 -18.98 -7.52 -5.93
C LYS A 54 -17.59 -8.06 -6.26
N ALA A 55 -17.30 -8.37 -7.53
CA ALA A 55 -16.02 -8.91 -7.97
C ALA A 55 -15.03 -7.81 -8.40
N VAL A 56 -15.53 -6.60 -8.67
CA VAL A 56 -14.70 -5.50 -9.16
C VAL A 56 -14.19 -4.65 -8.01
N ALA A 57 -12.87 -4.72 -7.82
CA ALA A 57 -12.12 -3.86 -6.92
C ALA A 57 -10.73 -3.60 -7.49
N PHE A 58 -10.26 -2.35 -7.41
CA PHE A 58 -8.94 -1.96 -7.92
C PHE A 58 -7.99 -1.69 -6.76
N PRO A 59 -6.82 -2.35 -6.70
CA PRO A 59 -5.79 -1.95 -5.75
C PRO A 59 -5.27 -0.57 -6.13
N ILE A 60 -5.20 0.33 -5.14
CA ILE A 60 -4.81 1.72 -5.31
C ILE A 60 -3.81 2.13 -4.23
N ILE A 61 -2.95 3.09 -4.54
CA ILE A 61 -2.00 3.67 -3.59
C ILE A 61 -1.83 5.16 -3.84
N GLU A 62 -1.52 5.93 -2.80
CA GLU A 62 -1.10 7.31 -2.98
C GLU A 62 0.30 7.31 -3.64
N PRO A 63 0.46 7.91 -4.84
CA PRO A 63 1.70 7.79 -5.61
C PRO A 63 2.92 8.37 -4.89
N LYS A 64 2.74 9.39 -4.04
CA LYS A 64 3.82 10.01 -3.27
C LYS A 64 4.48 9.08 -2.25
N ILE A 65 3.84 7.96 -1.91
CA ILE A 65 4.41 6.94 -1.03
C ILE A 65 5.64 6.29 -1.67
N PHE A 66 5.60 6.00 -2.97
CA PHE A 66 6.73 5.34 -3.67
C PHE A 66 7.44 6.26 -4.66
N ASP A 67 6.82 7.36 -5.08
CA ASP A 67 7.45 8.40 -5.90
C ASP A 67 7.16 9.79 -5.29
N PRO A 68 7.99 10.24 -4.33
CA PRO A 68 7.79 11.53 -3.64
C PRO A 68 7.76 12.75 -4.56
N ASN A 69 8.33 12.63 -5.77
CA ASN A 69 8.39 13.71 -6.75
C ASN A 69 7.21 13.69 -7.74
N TYR A 70 6.30 12.72 -7.63
CA TYR A 70 5.13 12.63 -8.48
C TYR A 70 4.23 13.87 -8.31
N THR A 71 3.93 14.53 -9.43
CA THR A 71 3.04 15.69 -9.47
C THR A 71 1.97 15.50 -10.52
N VAL A 72 0.74 15.90 -10.17
CA VAL A 72 -0.39 15.91 -11.09
C VAL A 72 -0.64 17.34 -11.53
N LYS A 73 -0.74 17.54 -12.84
CA LYS A 73 -1.14 18.81 -13.45
C LYS A 73 -2.41 18.56 -14.25
N LEU A 74 -3.49 19.18 -13.81
CA LEU A 74 -4.79 19.09 -14.48
C LEU A 74 -5.08 20.38 -15.24
N LEU A 75 -5.67 20.24 -16.43
CA LEU A 75 -6.24 21.35 -17.18
C LEU A 75 -7.51 21.87 -16.48
N PRO A 76 -7.90 23.13 -16.70
CA PRO A 76 -9.13 23.68 -16.11
C PRO A 76 -10.39 22.84 -16.41
N ALA A 77 -10.50 22.28 -17.61
CA ALA A 77 -11.61 21.40 -17.98
C ALA A 77 -11.65 20.11 -17.15
N GLU A 78 -10.48 19.56 -16.79
CA GLU A 78 -10.36 18.36 -15.97
C GLU A 78 -10.74 18.64 -14.52
N LEU A 79 -10.28 19.77 -13.95
CA LEU A 79 -10.68 20.24 -12.63
C LEU A 79 -12.20 20.47 -12.54
N ASN A 80 -12.76 21.18 -13.51
CA ASN A 80 -14.20 21.46 -13.58
C ASN A 80 -15.04 20.17 -13.65
N SER A 81 -14.55 19.14 -14.36
CA SER A 81 -15.28 17.88 -14.52
C SER A 81 -15.52 17.14 -13.19
N ILE A 82 -14.64 17.35 -12.21
CA ILE A 82 -14.71 16.81 -10.84
C ILE A 82 -15.03 17.89 -9.79
N SER A 83 -15.52 19.05 -10.21
CA SER A 83 -15.98 20.15 -9.34
C SER A 83 -14.90 20.64 -8.36
N LEU A 84 -13.66 20.72 -8.82
CA LEU A 84 -12.53 21.28 -8.08
C LEU A 84 -12.07 22.59 -8.73
N ASP A 85 -11.62 23.54 -7.91
CA ASP A 85 -10.91 24.73 -8.39
C ASP A 85 -9.38 24.49 -8.44
N ASN A 86 -8.88 23.63 -7.55
CA ASN A 86 -7.49 23.21 -7.46
C ASN A 86 -7.39 21.84 -6.75
N LEU A 87 -6.17 21.30 -6.63
CA LEU A 87 -5.93 19.97 -6.07
C LEU A 87 -5.85 19.91 -4.53
N GLN A 88 -5.99 21.01 -3.79
CA GLN A 88 -5.85 21.01 -2.32
C GLN A 88 -6.88 20.11 -1.64
N ASP A 89 -8.09 20.01 -2.20
CA ASP A 89 -9.18 19.18 -1.70
C ASP A 89 -9.33 17.86 -2.45
N ALA A 90 -8.28 17.45 -3.17
CA ALA A 90 -8.27 16.20 -3.92
C ALA A 90 -7.52 15.11 -3.17
N CYS A 91 -8.06 13.90 -3.20
CA CYS A 91 -7.27 12.69 -3.02
C CYS A 91 -6.81 12.18 -4.39
N ILE A 92 -5.55 11.77 -4.49
CA ILE A 92 -4.93 11.29 -5.72
C ILE A 92 -4.41 9.87 -5.46
N TYR A 93 -4.85 8.94 -6.30
CA TYR A 93 -4.42 7.56 -6.24
C TYR A 93 -3.99 7.07 -7.61
N THR A 94 -3.10 6.09 -7.64
CA THR A 94 -2.76 5.35 -8.86
C THR A 94 -3.26 3.92 -8.73
N VAL A 95 -3.76 3.38 -9.85
CA VAL A 95 -4.21 1.99 -9.91
C VAL A 95 -3.01 1.06 -10.09
N LEU A 96 -2.99 -0.02 -9.33
CA LEU A 96 -1.91 -1.00 -9.33
C LEU A 96 -2.24 -2.21 -10.21
N THR A 97 -1.20 -2.79 -10.78
CA THR A 97 -1.23 -4.16 -11.30
C THR A 97 -0.38 -5.02 -10.38
N ILE A 98 -0.99 -6.02 -9.75
CA ILE A 98 -0.33 -6.94 -8.82
C ILE A 98 -0.29 -8.33 -9.47
N PRO A 99 0.83 -8.72 -10.10
CA PRO A 99 1.00 -10.06 -10.67
C PRO A 99 1.26 -11.11 -9.57
N LYS A 100 1.39 -12.39 -9.97
CA LYS A 100 1.74 -13.48 -9.04
C LYS A 100 3.07 -13.24 -8.33
N GLN A 101 4.04 -12.67 -9.03
CA GLN A 101 5.35 -12.33 -8.50
C GLN A 101 5.34 -10.86 -8.07
N VAL A 102 5.08 -10.60 -6.77
CA VAL A 102 4.81 -9.24 -6.26
C VAL A 102 5.92 -8.22 -6.57
N THR A 103 7.15 -8.68 -6.76
CA THR A 103 8.30 -7.86 -7.16
C THR A 103 8.13 -7.17 -8.50
N GLU A 104 7.24 -7.68 -9.36
CA GLU A 104 6.91 -7.14 -10.68
C GLU A 104 5.72 -6.18 -10.66
N MET A 105 5.18 -5.84 -9.47
CA MET A 105 4.04 -4.94 -9.39
C MET A 105 4.36 -3.56 -9.99
N SER A 106 3.35 -2.97 -10.63
CA SER A 106 3.47 -1.68 -11.28
C SER A 106 2.30 -0.76 -10.96
N ALA A 107 2.55 0.55 -10.91
CA ALA A 107 1.53 1.59 -10.82
C ALA A 107 1.29 2.27 -12.17
N ASN A 108 0.05 2.64 -12.42
CA ASN A 108 -0.31 3.49 -13.55
C ASN A 108 -0.20 4.97 -13.15
N LEU A 109 0.94 5.58 -13.42
CA LEU A 109 1.18 7.01 -13.17
C LEU A 109 0.55 7.91 -14.23
N LYS A 110 0.27 7.38 -15.43
CA LYS A 110 -0.29 8.10 -16.58
C LYS A 110 -1.78 8.41 -16.41
N ALA A 111 -2.52 7.58 -15.67
CA ALA A 111 -3.96 7.73 -15.49
C ALA A 111 -4.39 7.61 -14.01
N PRO A 112 -4.04 8.60 -13.17
CA PRO A 112 -4.46 8.62 -11.77
C PRO A 112 -5.98 8.72 -11.61
N VAL A 113 -6.46 8.19 -10.48
CA VAL A 113 -7.79 8.45 -9.95
C VAL A 113 -7.71 9.71 -9.10
N VAL A 114 -8.52 10.72 -9.46
CA VAL A 114 -8.63 11.98 -8.72
C VAL A 114 -10.02 12.06 -8.13
N ILE A 115 -10.09 12.23 -6.81
CA ILE A 115 -11.32 12.24 -6.04
C ILE A 115 -11.44 13.61 -5.36
N ASN A 116 -12.55 14.29 -5.59
CA ASN A 116 -12.89 15.49 -4.83
C ASN A 116 -13.40 15.08 -3.44
N ASN A 117 -12.68 15.46 -2.38
CA ASN A 117 -13.03 15.04 -1.03
C ASN A 117 -14.35 15.63 -0.51
N ARG A 118 -14.74 16.80 -1.01
CA ARG A 118 -15.99 17.47 -0.62
C ARG A 118 -17.20 16.85 -1.31
N THR A 119 -17.13 16.73 -2.64
CA THR A 119 -18.29 16.31 -3.45
C THR A 119 -18.36 14.81 -3.69
N LYS A 120 -17.28 14.08 -3.41
CA LYS A 120 -17.08 12.66 -3.73
C LYS A 120 -17.24 12.34 -5.22
N ILE A 121 -17.10 13.33 -6.09
CA ILE A 121 -17.01 13.13 -7.54
C ILE A 121 -15.57 12.76 -7.86
N ALA A 122 -15.39 11.70 -8.64
CA ALA A 122 -14.09 11.22 -9.07
C ALA A 122 -14.05 10.98 -10.58
N ARG A 123 -12.82 11.00 -11.13
CA ARG A 123 -12.53 10.55 -12.49
C ARG A 123 -11.15 9.89 -12.52
N GLN A 124 -11.00 8.94 -13.43
CA GLN A 124 -9.67 8.50 -13.87
C GLN A 124 -9.23 9.40 -15.03
N ILE A 125 -8.17 10.18 -14.82
CA ILE A 125 -7.76 11.24 -15.76
C ILE A 125 -6.46 10.85 -16.43
N VAL A 126 -6.46 10.78 -17.76
CA VAL A 126 -5.24 10.50 -18.54
C VAL A 126 -4.41 11.77 -18.69
N LEU A 127 -3.28 11.83 -18.01
CA LEU A 127 -2.39 12.99 -18.00
C LEU A 127 -1.65 13.15 -19.33
N GLN A 128 -1.45 14.39 -19.75
CA GLN A 128 -0.79 14.70 -21.03
C GLN A 128 0.74 14.58 -20.98
N ASP A 129 1.34 14.45 -19.80
CA ASP A 129 2.80 14.30 -19.66
C ASP A 129 3.27 12.93 -20.20
N ASN A 130 4.02 12.96 -21.30
CA ASN A 130 4.52 11.76 -21.98
C ASN A 130 5.63 11.02 -21.21
N LYS A 131 6.19 11.62 -20.16
CA LYS A 131 7.16 10.96 -19.29
C LYS A 131 6.50 9.99 -18.30
N LEU A 132 5.19 10.11 -18.09
CA LEU A 132 4.46 9.25 -17.16
C LEU A 132 4.13 7.90 -17.81
N GLU A 133 4.45 6.83 -17.08
CA GLU A 133 4.28 5.47 -17.54
C GLU A 133 2.96 4.86 -17.08
N VAL A 134 2.37 4.01 -17.93
CA VAL A 134 1.18 3.20 -17.58
C VAL A 134 1.57 2.03 -16.67
N ARG A 135 2.81 1.54 -16.77
CA ARG A 135 3.35 0.44 -15.96
C ARG A 135 4.70 0.83 -15.37
N ARG A 136 4.70 1.75 -14.40
CA ARG A 136 5.91 2.09 -13.63
C ARG A 136 6.16 0.98 -12.60
N PRO A 137 7.25 0.19 -12.70
CA PRO A 137 7.59 -0.80 -11.67
C PRO A 137 7.78 -0.08 -10.33
N MET A 138 7.21 -0.56 -9.22
CA MET A 138 7.17 0.22 -7.97
C MET A 138 7.63 -0.53 -6.71
N TYR A 139 7.83 -1.84 -6.80
CA TYR A 139 8.10 -2.68 -5.62
C TYR A 139 9.32 -2.22 -4.82
N ALA A 140 10.44 -1.93 -5.49
CA ALA A 140 11.68 -1.55 -4.83
C ALA A 140 11.54 -0.22 -4.06
N ASP A 141 10.90 0.77 -4.68
CA ASP A 141 10.64 2.08 -4.06
C ASP A 141 9.68 1.96 -2.88
N LEU A 142 8.59 1.20 -3.04
CA LEU A 142 7.63 0.94 -1.96
C LEU A 142 8.29 0.20 -0.78
N LYS A 143 9.11 -0.82 -1.06
CA LYS A 143 9.85 -1.56 -0.02
C LYS A 143 10.78 -0.63 0.76
N LYS A 144 11.51 0.25 0.05
CA LYS A 144 12.38 1.25 0.68
C LYS A 144 11.58 2.20 1.59
N TYR A 145 10.42 2.65 1.14
CA TYR A 145 9.53 3.49 1.95
C TYR A 145 9.12 2.78 3.25
N ILE A 146 8.60 1.54 3.14
CA ILE A 146 8.13 0.77 4.30
C ILE A 146 9.25 0.57 5.31
N VAL A 147 10.44 0.13 4.87
CA VAL A 147 11.59 -0.10 5.75
C VAL A 147 12.01 1.19 6.48
N ASN A 148 12.09 2.31 5.77
CA ASN A 148 12.45 3.60 6.35
C ASN A 148 11.40 4.09 7.34
N TYR A 149 10.10 3.92 7.01
CA TYR A 149 8.99 4.31 7.88
C TYR A 149 8.99 3.52 9.19
N SER A 150 9.23 2.21 9.12
CA SER A 150 9.36 1.36 10.32
C SER A 150 10.63 1.62 11.15
N SER A 151 11.62 2.33 10.58
CA SER A 151 12.88 2.67 11.25
C SER A 151 12.90 4.10 11.82
N ASP A 152 11.81 4.86 11.69
CA ASP A 152 11.72 6.22 12.25
C ASP A 152 11.58 6.18 13.79
N ASP A 153 12.72 6.04 14.45
CA ASP A 153 12.87 6.06 15.90
C ASP A 153 12.74 7.47 16.51
N SER A 154 12.47 8.51 15.69
CA SER A 154 12.37 9.90 16.16
C SER A 154 11.17 10.17 17.09
N LYS A 155 10.20 9.25 17.14
CA LYS A 155 9.07 9.29 18.08
C LYS A 155 9.24 8.41 19.32
N ARG A 156 10.38 7.71 19.48
CA ARG A 156 10.62 6.95 20.71
C ARG A 156 10.95 7.91 21.85
N THR A 157 10.16 7.87 22.93
CA THR A 157 10.54 8.48 24.21
C THR A 157 11.89 7.90 24.60
N ARG A 158 12.96 8.72 24.61
CA ARG A 158 14.22 8.33 25.24
C ARG A 158 13.96 8.22 26.74
N THR A 159 13.70 7.01 27.23
CA THR A 159 13.87 6.75 28.66
C THR A 159 15.35 6.84 28.97
N ARG A 160 15.71 7.90 29.70
CA ARG A 160 17.04 8.02 30.30
C ARG A 160 17.11 6.91 31.34
N VAL A 161 17.82 5.82 31.02
CA VAL A 161 18.20 4.85 32.04
C VAL A 161 19.22 5.56 32.91
N GLU A 162 18.83 5.97 34.12
CA GLU A 162 19.81 6.31 35.13
C GLU A 162 20.70 5.09 35.33
N ALA A 163 22.02 5.30 35.30
CA ALA A 163 22.99 4.24 35.48
C ALA A 163 22.67 3.53 36.79
N VAL A 164 22.15 2.31 36.70
CA VAL A 164 22.08 1.41 37.84
C VAL A 164 23.48 0.86 38.01
N ASP A 165 24.14 1.28 39.08
CA ASP A 165 25.37 0.68 39.56
C ASP A 165 25.05 -0.79 39.90
N VAL A 166 25.38 -1.70 39.00
CA VAL A 166 25.34 -3.14 39.29
C VAL A 166 26.77 -3.55 39.63
N SER A 167 27.12 -3.37 40.90
CA SER A 167 28.28 -4.02 41.50
C SER A 167 28.11 -5.53 41.38
N SER A 168 29.11 -6.15 40.77
CA SER A 168 29.59 -7.54 40.90
C SER A 168 28.66 -8.57 41.53
N ASP A 169 28.31 -9.60 40.76
CA ASP A 169 28.66 -11.00 41.08
C ASP A 169 27.93 -11.96 40.13
N TYR A 170 28.58 -12.36 39.02
CA TYR A 170 28.25 -13.62 38.35
C TYR A 170 29.54 -14.28 37.86
N HIS A 171 29.79 -15.47 38.43
CA HIS A 171 30.88 -16.39 38.14
C HIS A 171 31.02 -16.71 36.65
N GLU A 172 32.26 -16.72 36.16
CA GLU A 172 32.62 -17.40 34.91
C GLU A 172 32.30 -18.90 35.01
N ILE A 173 31.51 -19.41 34.06
CA ILE A 173 31.41 -20.84 33.81
C ILE A 173 32.32 -21.14 32.63
N THR A 174 33.48 -21.71 32.92
CA THR A 174 34.42 -22.30 31.96
C THR A 174 33.84 -23.61 31.44
N ILE A 175 33.67 -23.73 30.12
CA ILE A 175 33.36 -25.02 29.47
C ILE A 175 34.70 -25.73 29.23
N THR A 176 34.93 -26.84 29.94
CA THR A 176 36.06 -27.75 29.73
C THR A 176 35.74 -28.73 28.61
N GLU A 177 36.65 -28.84 27.64
CA GLU A 177 36.71 -29.95 26.68
C GLU A 177 37.05 -31.25 27.40
N GLU A 178 36.27 -32.31 27.19
CA GLU A 178 36.65 -33.68 27.56
C GLU A 178 36.55 -34.63 26.34
N LYS A 179 37.50 -35.57 26.34
CA LYS A 179 38.01 -36.36 25.23
C LYS A 179 37.09 -37.50 24.75
N VAL A 180 37.20 -37.75 23.45
CA VAL A 180 37.35 -39.02 22.73
C VAL A 180 37.21 -40.32 23.56
N VAL A 181 36.27 -41.17 23.15
CA VAL A 181 36.42 -42.64 23.21
C VAL A 181 35.96 -43.22 21.87
N ASP A 182 36.90 -43.88 21.19
CA ASP A 182 36.71 -44.74 20.04
C ASP A 182 35.82 -45.95 20.35
N HIS A 183 34.97 -46.34 19.40
CA HIS A 183 34.70 -47.74 19.13
C HIS A 183 34.49 -47.94 17.63
N GLU A 184 35.54 -48.48 16.99
CA GLU A 184 35.47 -49.20 15.72
C GLU A 184 34.58 -50.44 15.82
N ASN A 185 33.85 -50.68 14.73
CA ASN A 185 33.56 -51.96 14.04
C ASN A 185 32.11 -51.92 13.52
N ALA A 186 31.75 -52.46 12.37
CA ALA A 186 32.38 -52.93 11.15
C ALA A 186 31.16 -53.34 10.28
N GLU A 187 31.21 -53.03 8.99
CA GLU A 187 30.68 -53.78 7.84
C GLU A 187 29.51 -54.78 8.05
N LEU A 188 28.43 -54.65 7.27
CA LEU A 188 28.26 -55.43 6.03
C LEU A 188 26.90 -55.17 5.35
N GLU A 189 26.97 -55.14 4.03
CA GLU A 189 25.88 -55.33 3.07
C GLU A 189 25.21 -56.70 3.23
N ALA A 190 23.87 -56.71 3.16
CA ALA A 190 22.95 -57.77 2.66
C ALA A 190 21.63 -57.79 3.46
#